data_AF-A0ABD4K8T5-F1
#
_entry.id   AF-A0ABD4K8T5-F1
#
_cell.length_a   1.000
_cell.length_b   1.000
_cell.length_c   1.000
_cell.angle_alpha   90.00
_cell.angle_beta   90.00
_cell.angle_gamma   90.00
#
_symmetry.space_group_name_H-M   'P 1'
#
loop_
_entity.id
_entity.type
_entity.pdbx_description
1 polymer ?
#
loop_
_entity_poly.entity_id
_entity_poly.type
_entity_poly.pdbx_seq_one_letter_code
_entity_poly.pdbx_strand_id
1 'polypeptide(L)'
;MINRVKGWLLAATVLLCAQAGAASLSDIQVSNGDAQARITFSFMGDPDYAFTQVDKRSVALDIKQTGVIQGLPLQFSGNNLVKSIRSGNAKDPQSLRLVVDLTQNGKTRAVKQQNGANYTVVFTINADVPPPPPPPPAPVVAQRVEQPVVAPRPSEPARNPFKAQNDRLTSVTSSNTVTRPAARARAVSSDERVIIAIDAGHGGQDPGAIGPGGTQEKNVTISIARKLRALLNDDPMFKGVMTRDGDYFISVMGRSDVARKQNANFLVSIHADAAPNRSATGASVWVLSNRRANSEMANWLEEHEKQSELLGGAGDVLANSQSDPYLSQAVLDLQFGHSQRVGYDVATNVISQLQRVGAIHKRRPEHASLGVLRSPDIPSILVETGFITNNGEERLLGSDSYQQQIADAIYNGLRNYFAAHPLQSAPQGGAGQTASAALPGDMSATN
;
A
#
# COMPACT_ATOMS: atom_id res chain seq x y z
N MET A 1 20.63 71.57 -40.46
CA MET A 1 19.34 70.96 -40.09
C MET A 1 18.90 70.08 -41.24
N ILE A 2 19.08 68.76 -41.16
CA ILE A 2 18.51 67.73 -42.07
C ILE A 2 18.84 66.34 -41.48
N ASN A 3 17.77 65.57 -41.23
CA ASN A 3 17.61 64.11 -41.21
C ASN A 3 18.61 63.19 -40.50
N ARG A 4 18.10 62.35 -39.57
CA ARG A 4 17.98 60.88 -39.82
C ARG A 4 17.25 60.12 -38.71
N VAL A 5 16.16 59.48 -39.12
CA VAL A 5 15.39 58.44 -38.44
C VAL A 5 16.17 57.13 -38.42
N LYS A 6 16.29 56.49 -37.24
CA LYS A 6 16.56 55.05 -37.02
C LYS A 6 15.83 54.70 -35.71
N GLY A 7 14.75 53.93 -35.69
CA GLY A 7 14.64 52.55 -36.17
C GLY A 7 14.81 51.61 -34.96
N TRP A 8 13.78 51.52 -34.11
CA TRP A 8 13.72 50.58 -32.98
C TRP A 8 13.25 49.22 -33.49
N LEU A 9 14.12 48.22 -33.41
CA LEU A 9 13.78 46.81 -33.58
C LEU A 9 14.84 45.99 -32.84
N LEU A 10 14.66 45.84 -31.52
CA LEU A 10 15.27 44.74 -30.78
C LEU A 10 14.18 43.71 -30.53
N ALA A 11 14.21 42.65 -31.34
CA ALA A 11 13.43 41.44 -31.15
C ALA A 11 13.82 40.83 -29.79
N ALA A 12 12.87 40.79 -28.87
CA ALA A 12 12.97 40.04 -27.63
C ALA A 12 12.83 38.55 -27.97
N THR A 13 13.96 37.89 -28.22
CA THR A 13 14.05 36.43 -28.23
C THR A 13 13.90 35.94 -26.79
N VAL A 14 12.66 35.75 -26.34
CA VAL A 14 12.39 35.02 -25.10
C VAL A 14 12.71 33.55 -25.38
N LEU A 15 13.92 33.14 -25.02
CA LEU A 15 14.21 31.73 -24.79
C LEU A 15 13.23 31.25 -23.72
N LEU A 16 12.26 30.42 -24.09
CA LEU A 16 11.63 29.50 -23.15
C LEU A 16 12.71 28.52 -22.70
N CYS A 17 13.50 28.91 -21.70
CA CYS A 17 14.16 27.93 -20.84
C CYS A 17 13.01 27.19 -20.14
N ALA A 18 12.72 25.97 -20.57
CA ALA A 18 12.04 25.02 -19.71
C ALA A 18 12.90 24.93 -18.44
N GLN A 19 12.45 25.57 -17.35
CA GLN A 19 13.05 25.32 -16.05
C GLN A 19 12.78 23.84 -15.77
N ALA A 20 13.79 23.00 -15.97
CA ALA A 20 13.77 21.66 -15.45
C ALA A 20 13.63 21.79 -13.93
N GLY A 21 12.42 21.51 -13.42
CA GLY A 21 12.19 21.47 -11.99
C GLY A 21 13.16 20.48 -11.36
N ALA A 22 13.71 20.81 -10.19
CA ALA A 22 14.52 19.88 -9.42
C ALA A 22 13.71 18.60 -9.18
N ALA A 23 14.31 17.44 -9.41
CA ALA A 23 13.59 16.18 -9.28
C ALA A 23 13.09 15.96 -7.86
N SER A 24 11.93 15.32 -7.74
CA SER A 24 11.31 15.03 -6.46
C SER A 24 11.07 13.54 -6.25
N LEU A 25 11.44 13.04 -5.08
CA LEU A 25 11.13 11.68 -4.65
C LEU A 25 9.60 11.49 -4.54
N SER A 26 9.07 10.50 -5.24
CA SER A 26 7.63 10.22 -5.35
C SER A 26 7.22 8.86 -4.80
N ASP A 27 8.13 7.89 -4.70
CA ASP A 27 7.83 6.59 -4.09
C ASP A 27 9.10 5.90 -3.56
N ILE A 28 8.92 5.04 -2.56
CA ILE A 28 9.96 4.14 -2.06
C ILE A 28 9.37 2.73 -2.01
N GLN A 29 9.91 1.84 -2.83
CA GLN A 29 9.54 0.43 -2.84
C GLN A 29 10.70 -0.41 -2.36
N VAL A 30 10.42 -1.39 -1.49
CA VAL A 30 11.44 -2.25 -0.91
C VAL A 30 11.05 -3.72 -1.10
N SER A 31 11.96 -4.46 -1.72
CA SER A 31 12.04 -5.93 -1.62
C SER A 31 13.26 -6.25 -0.78
N ASN A 32 13.06 -6.93 0.35
CA ASN A 32 14.07 -7.08 1.39
C ASN A 32 14.23 -8.57 1.69
N GLY A 33 15.36 -9.16 1.29
CA GLY A 33 15.73 -10.51 1.66
C GLY A 33 16.88 -10.53 2.66
N ASP A 34 17.23 -11.74 3.11
CA ASP A 34 18.35 -12.00 4.03
C ASP A 34 19.72 -11.76 3.38
N ALA A 35 19.90 -12.20 2.13
CA ALA A 35 21.16 -12.12 1.39
C ALA A 35 21.20 -10.93 0.41
N GLN A 36 20.05 -10.47 -0.07
CA GLN A 36 19.97 -9.34 -1.00
C GLN A 36 18.70 -8.52 -0.73
N ALA A 37 18.84 -7.19 -0.80
CA ALA A 37 17.72 -6.26 -0.77
C ALA A 37 17.75 -5.35 -2.01
N ARG A 38 16.58 -5.03 -2.54
CA ARG A 38 16.38 -4.08 -3.63
C ARG A 38 15.45 -2.96 -3.17
N ILE A 39 15.96 -1.73 -3.17
CA ILE A 39 15.18 -0.53 -2.87
C ILE A 39 15.06 0.30 -4.14
N THR A 40 13.84 0.61 -4.55
CA THR A 40 13.55 1.47 -5.70
C THR A 40 13.03 2.80 -5.20
N PHE A 41 13.79 3.86 -5.44
CA PHE A 41 13.40 5.25 -5.20
C PHE A 41 12.89 5.83 -6.52
N SER A 42 11.60 6.17 -6.59
CA SER A 42 10.99 6.77 -7.77
C SER A 42 11.05 8.29 -7.69
N PHE A 43 11.30 8.94 -8.81
CA PHE A 43 11.43 10.39 -8.92
C PHE A 43 10.59 10.93 -10.08
N MET A 44 10.03 12.10 -9.86
CA MET A 44 9.51 12.95 -10.93
C MET A 44 10.60 13.93 -11.37
N GLY A 45 11.01 13.85 -12.64
CA GLY A 45 12.18 14.56 -13.14
C GLY A 45 13.50 13.81 -12.87
N ASP A 46 14.57 14.24 -13.51
CA ASP A 46 15.89 13.58 -13.43
C ASP A 46 16.61 13.91 -12.11
N PRO A 47 16.80 12.95 -11.19
CA PRO A 47 17.41 13.23 -9.90
C PRO A 47 18.92 13.50 -10.00
N ASP A 48 19.33 14.65 -9.44
CA ASP A 48 20.70 14.88 -8.99
C ASP A 48 20.86 14.25 -7.61
N TYR A 49 21.53 13.11 -7.56
CA TYR A 49 21.73 12.32 -6.35
C TYR A 49 23.16 11.82 -6.24
N ALA A 50 23.58 11.58 -4.99
CA ALA A 50 24.77 10.83 -4.66
C ALA A 50 24.39 9.77 -3.62
N PHE A 51 25.00 8.60 -3.69
CA PHE A 51 24.91 7.63 -2.61
C PHE A 51 26.28 7.42 -1.97
N THR A 52 26.29 7.10 -0.69
CA THR A 52 27.52 6.88 0.07
C THR A 52 27.30 5.69 1.00
N GLN A 53 28.17 4.69 0.92
CA GLN A 53 28.24 3.64 1.93
C GLN A 53 28.86 4.28 3.19
N VAL A 54 28.04 4.65 4.17
CA VAL A 54 28.47 5.36 5.39
C VAL A 54 29.38 4.47 6.22
N ASP A 55 28.96 3.22 6.39
CA ASP A 55 29.74 2.13 6.96
C ASP A 55 29.22 0.81 6.40
N LYS A 56 29.73 -0.34 6.86
CA LYS A 56 29.31 -1.65 6.34
C LYS A 56 27.82 -1.95 6.57
N ARG A 57 27.15 -1.25 7.48
CA ARG A 57 25.76 -1.46 7.88
C ARG A 57 24.86 -0.26 7.62
N SER A 58 25.35 0.80 6.96
CA SER A 58 24.51 1.95 6.64
C SER A 58 24.87 2.55 5.28
N VAL A 59 23.84 2.93 4.53
CA VAL A 59 23.95 3.56 3.22
C VAL A 59 23.16 4.86 3.25
N ALA A 60 23.77 5.97 2.84
CA ALA A 60 23.09 7.23 2.65
C ALA A 60 22.78 7.46 1.17
N LEU A 61 21.57 7.95 0.88
CA LEU A 61 21.18 8.53 -0.39
C LEU A 61 20.96 10.03 -0.17
N ASP A 62 21.80 10.85 -0.76
CA ASP A 62 21.70 12.30 -0.80
C ASP A 62 21.05 12.73 -2.11
N ILE A 63 19.97 13.50 -2.03
CA ILE A 63 19.19 13.96 -3.18
C ILE A 63 19.19 15.48 -3.13
N LYS A 64 19.48 16.19 -4.23
CA LYS A 64 19.25 17.64 -4.30
C LYS A 64 17.76 17.94 -4.43
N GLN A 65 17.11 17.98 -3.28
CA GLN A 65 15.69 18.26 -3.12
C GLN A 65 15.46 18.98 -1.78
N THR A 66 14.54 19.94 -1.76
CA THR A 66 14.10 20.64 -0.54
C THR A 66 12.84 20.00 0.05
N GLY A 67 12.63 20.17 1.36
CA GLY A 67 11.39 19.86 2.09
C GLY A 67 11.41 18.56 2.90
N VAL A 68 10.26 18.16 3.46
CA VAL A 68 10.17 17.09 4.46
C VAL A 68 9.42 15.87 3.90
N ILE A 69 9.98 14.69 4.13
CA ILE A 69 9.31 13.40 3.89
C ILE A 69 8.72 12.94 5.22
N GLN A 70 7.41 12.70 5.24
CA GLN A 70 6.70 12.06 6.34
C GLN A 70 6.42 10.58 6.02
N GLY A 71 6.11 9.79 7.06
CA GLY A 71 5.98 8.34 6.95
C GLY A 71 7.31 7.58 7.06
N LEU A 72 8.41 8.29 7.32
CA LEU A 72 9.67 7.70 7.75
C LEU A 72 9.80 7.77 9.29
N PRO A 73 10.49 6.82 9.95
CA PRO A 73 11.20 5.70 9.35
C PRO A 73 10.25 4.59 8.86
N LEU A 74 10.58 3.99 7.72
CA LEU A 74 10.10 2.65 7.39
C LEU A 74 10.94 1.67 8.21
N GLN A 75 10.29 0.87 9.04
CA GLN A 75 10.92 -0.18 9.84
C GLN A 75 10.59 -1.51 9.18
N PHE A 76 11.55 -2.42 9.14
CA PHE A 76 11.36 -3.77 8.62
C PHE A 76 11.69 -4.76 9.75
N SER A 77 10.80 -5.72 10.02
CA SER A 77 10.93 -6.65 11.15
C SER A 77 11.41 -8.03 10.71
N GLY A 78 12.50 -8.54 11.30
CA GLY A 78 12.99 -9.91 11.13
C GLY A 78 14.53 -9.97 10.97
N ASN A 79 15.04 -10.97 10.23
CA ASN A 79 16.47 -11.21 10.01
C ASN A 79 17.01 -10.64 8.67
N ASN A 80 16.24 -9.82 7.94
CA ASN A 80 16.57 -9.31 6.61
C ASN A 80 17.70 -8.30 6.62
N LEU A 81 18.27 -8.07 5.44
CA LEU A 81 19.43 -7.22 5.26
C LEU A 81 19.16 -5.74 5.58
N VAL A 82 18.02 -5.17 5.18
CA VAL A 82 17.64 -3.78 5.49
C VAL A 82 16.80 -3.75 6.77
N LYS A 83 17.26 -3.00 7.78
CA LYS A 83 16.59 -2.79 9.06
C LYS A 83 15.57 -1.65 8.99
N SER A 84 15.98 -0.52 8.42
CA SER A 84 15.11 0.66 8.34
C SER A 84 15.54 1.61 7.23
N ILE A 85 14.59 2.40 6.73
CA ILE A 85 14.84 3.58 5.90
C ILE A 85 14.34 4.79 6.67
N ARG A 86 15.20 5.76 6.93
CA ARG A 86 14.87 6.95 7.73
C ARG A 86 15.42 8.23 7.12
N SER A 87 14.85 9.36 7.51
CA SER A 87 15.45 10.66 7.23
C SER A 87 16.75 10.82 8.01
N GLY A 88 17.80 11.30 7.35
CA GLY A 88 19.08 11.67 7.94
C GLY A 88 19.30 13.18 7.91
N ASN A 89 20.41 13.62 8.50
CA ASN A 89 20.81 15.03 8.43
C ASN A 89 21.24 15.37 7.01
N ALA A 90 20.52 16.29 6.37
CA ALA A 90 20.87 16.82 5.05
C ALA A 90 22.27 17.44 5.05
N LYS A 91 22.95 17.40 3.89
CA LYS A 91 24.27 18.04 3.74
C LYS A 91 24.16 19.57 3.73
N ASP A 92 23.05 20.06 3.20
CA ASP A 92 22.74 21.48 3.03
C ASP A 92 21.21 21.69 2.95
N PRO A 93 20.70 22.93 3.04
CA PRO A 93 19.26 23.22 2.99
C PRO A 93 18.55 22.86 1.68
N GLN A 94 19.28 22.55 0.61
CA GLN A 94 18.76 22.16 -0.70
C GLN A 94 18.87 20.65 -0.95
N SER A 95 19.22 19.87 0.07
CA SER A 95 19.36 18.44 -0.03
C SER A 95 18.48 17.71 0.97
N LEU A 96 18.11 16.50 0.61
CA LEU A 96 17.47 15.53 1.48
C LEU A 96 18.39 14.33 1.60
N ARG A 97 18.57 13.83 2.82
CA ARG A 97 19.30 12.59 3.08
C ARG A 97 18.33 11.50 3.55
N LEU A 98 18.32 10.38 2.84
CA LEU A 98 17.77 9.12 3.33
C LEU A 98 18.90 8.22 3.81
N VAL A 99 18.70 7.53 4.93
CA VAL A 99 19.63 6.54 5.46
C VAL A 99 18.93 5.19 5.49
N VAL A 100 19.55 4.22 4.82
CA VAL A 100 19.20 2.80 4.85
C VAL A 100 20.11 2.14 5.87
N ASP A 101 19.55 1.73 7.01
CA ASP A 101 20.26 0.97 8.02
C ASP A 101 20.12 -0.53 7.71
N LEU A 102 21.20 -1.28 7.88
CA LEU A 102 21.31 -2.71 7.60
C LEU A 102 21.51 -3.49 8.89
N THR A 103 20.99 -4.72 8.94
CA THR A 103 21.17 -5.63 10.08
C THR A 103 22.56 -6.26 10.11
N GLN A 104 23.15 -6.46 8.94
CA GLN A 104 24.47 -7.05 8.75
C GLN A 104 25.31 -6.28 7.71
N ASN A 105 26.57 -6.68 7.56
CA ASN A 105 27.46 -6.03 6.60
C ASN A 105 26.95 -6.25 5.18
N GLY A 106 26.88 -5.19 4.39
CA GLY A 106 26.42 -5.26 3.00
C GLY A 106 27.17 -4.30 2.09
N LYS A 107 27.07 -4.58 0.79
CA LYS A 107 27.62 -3.74 -0.28
C LYS A 107 26.49 -3.28 -1.19
N THR A 108 26.45 -1.97 -1.42
CA THR A 108 25.39 -1.33 -2.20
C THR A 108 25.86 -0.93 -3.58
N ARG A 109 25.02 -1.19 -4.59
CA ARG A 109 25.12 -0.62 -5.93
C ARG A 109 23.86 0.19 -6.21
N ALA A 110 24.01 1.37 -6.80
CA ALA A 110 22.89 2.19 -7.24
C ALA A 110 22.89 2.26 -8.77
N VAL A 111 21.71 2.10 -9.38
CA VAL A 111 21.50 2.26 -10.82
C VAL A 111 20.36 3.23 -11.06
N LYS A 112 20.63 4.31 -11.81
CA LYS A 112 19.57 5.21 -12.31
C LYS A 112 18.97 4.61 -13.58
N GLN A 113 17.64 4.58 -13.66
CA GLN A 113 16.88 4.14 -14.83
C GLN A 113 15.85 5.21 -15.21
N GLN A 114 15.57 5.35 -16.50
CA GLN A 114 14.55 6.23 -17.03
C GLN A 114 13.53 5.43 -17.83
N ASN A 115 12.25 5.65 -17.55
CA ASN A 115 11.14 5.10 -18.33
C ASN A 115 10.16 6.22 -18.67
N GLY A 116 10.25 6.74 -19.91
CA GLY A 116 9.52 7.94 -20.31
C GLY A 116 9.96 9.16 -19.49
N ALA A 117 9.01 9.80 -18.81
CA ALA A 117 9.25 10.95 -17.93
C ALA A 117 9.60 10.57 -16.48
N ASN A 118 9.51 9.27 -16.13
CA ASN A 118 9.74 8.79 -14.77
C ASN A 118 11.18 8.30 -14.60
N TYR A 119 11.79 8.67 -13.49
CA TYR A 119 13.15 8.26 -13.13
C TYR A 119 13.11 7.37 -11.90
N THR A 120 13.97 6.37 -11.85
CA THR A 120 14.15 5.55 -10.65
C THR A 120 15.62 5.41 -10.32
N VAL A 121 15.94 5.40 -9.03
CA VAL A 121 17.24 5.01 -8.51
C VAL A 121 17.05 3.70 -7.76
N VAL A 122 17.65 2.64 -8.27
CA VAL A 122 17.54 1.29 -7.72
C VAL A 122 18.80 0.98 -6.94
N PHE A 123 18.67 0.82 -5.63
CA PHE A 123 19.71 0.26 -4.78
C PHE A 123 19.58 -1.26 -4.77
N THR A 124 20.67 -1.95 -5.09
CA THR A 124 20.84 -3.39 -4.88
C THR A 124 21.90 -3.58 -3.81
N ILE A 125 21.50 -4.11 -2.67
CA ILE A 125 22.34 -4.29 -1.48
C ILE A 125 22.52 -5.79 -1.33
N ASN A 126 23.76 -6.27 -1.34
CA ASN A 126 24.08 -7.68 -1.11
C ASN A 126 24.76 -7.81 0.25
N ALA A 127 24.37 -8.82 1.03
CA ALA A 127 25.06 -9.20 2.25
C ALA A 127 26.50 -9.59 1.90
N ASP A 128 27.44 -9.20 2.75
CA ASP A 128 28.85 -9.54 2.63
C ASP A 128 29.04 -10.98 3.14
N VAL A 129 28.43 -11.96 2.47
CA VAL A 129 28.59 -13.39 2.77
C VAL A 129 29.98 -13.81 2.30
N PRO A 130 30.82 -14.43 3.15
CA PRO A 130 32.08 -15.01 2.70
C PRO A 130 31.80 -16.07 1.61
N PRO A 131 32.64 -16.19 0.56
CA PRO A 131 32.51 -17.29 -0.39
C PRO A 131 32.51 -18.62 0.37
N PRO A 132 31.71 -19.62 -0.06
CA PRO A 132 31.72 -20.93 0.57
C PRO A 132 33.15 -21.49 0.58
N PRO A 133 33.55 -22.21 1.65
CA PRO A 133 34.88 -22.80 1.70
C PRO A 133 35.09 -23.73 0.50
N PRO A 134 36.32 -23.80 -0.06
CA PRO A 134 36.60 -24.69 -1.19
C PRO A 134 36.27 -26.14 -0.82
N PRO A 135 35.74 -26.93 -1.77
CA PRO A 135 35.46 -28.34 -1.52
C PRO A 135 36.74 -29.05 -1.06
N PRO A 136 36.65 -30.00 -0.12
CA PRO A 136 37.81 -30.78 0.31
C PRO A 136 38.41 -31.55 -0.88
N PRO A 137 39.74 -31.73 -0.94
CA PRO A 137 40.38 -32.46 -2.02
C PRO A 137 39.84 -33.88 -2.12
N ALA A 138 39.58 -34.34 -3.35
CA ALA A 138 39.00 -35.65 -3.62
C ALA A 138 39.87 -36.78 -3.02
N PRO A 139 39.27 -37.78 -2.35
CA PRO A 139 40.02 -38.91 -1.82
C PRO A 139 40.54 -39.78 -2.97
N VAL A 140 41.82 -40.16 -2.86
CA VAL A 140 42.48 -41.11 -3.74
C VAL A 140 41.91 -42.50 -3.47
N VAL A 141 41.41 -43.16 -4.52
CA VAL A 141 40.73 -44.46 -4.46
C VAL A 141 41.73 -45.58 -4.14
N ALA A 142 41.46 -46.36 -3.09
CA ALA A 142 42.00 -47.70 -2.91
C ALA A 142 40.85 -48.71 -2.89
N GLN A 143 40.98 -49.73 -3.74
CA GLN A 143 39.99 -50.71 -4.14
C GLN A 143 39.69 -51.73 -3.03
N ARG A 144 38.42 -52.01 -2.72
CA ARG A 144 38.01 -53.21 -1.95
C ARG A 144 36.64 -53.74 -2.40
N VAL A 145 36.58 -55.06 -2.52
CA VAL A 145 35.54 -55.94 -3.06
C VAL A 145 34.27 -55.98 -2.18
N GLU A 146 33.12 -56.14 -2.84
CA GLU A 146 31.72 -56.13 -2.37
C GLU A 146 31.31 -57.28 -1.42
N GLN A 147 30.31 -57.03 -0.56
CA GLN A 147 28.97 -57.69 -0.59
C GLN A 147 27.96 -57.07 0.42
N PRO A 148 26.63 -57.33 0.31
CA PRO A 148 25.61 -56.31 0.00
C PRO A 148 24.74 -55.92 1.21
N VAL A 149 23.93 -54.84 1.08
CA VAL A 149 22.57 -54.73 1.67
C VAL A 149 21.87 -53.39 1.29
N VAL A 150 20.66 -53.55 0.72
CA VAL A 150 19.44 -52.70 0.74
C VAL A 150 19.46 -51.32 0.05
N ALA A 151 18.63 -51.22 -0.99
CA ALA A 151 18.30 -49.99 -1.69
C ALA A 151 17.34 -49.09 -0.89
N PRO A 152 17.64 -47.78 -0.70
CA PRO A 152 16.62 -46.79 -0.37
C PRO A 152 15.83 -46.40 -1.63
N ARG A 153 14.51 -46.30 -1.49
CA ARG A 153 13.55 -45.84 -2.50
C ARG A 153 13.86 -44.40 -2.98
N PRO A 154 13.56 -44.05 -4.24
CA PRO A 154 13.57 -42.67 -4.69
C PRO A 154 12.43 -41.89 -4.01
N SER A 155 12.75 -40.79 -3.34
CA SER A 155 11.78 -39.78 -2.91
C SER A 155 11.49 -38.85 -4.08
N GLU A 156 10.25 -38.91 -4.60
CA GLU A 156 9.72 -37.91 -5.53
C GLU A 156 9.60 -36.53 -4.85
N PRO A 157 9.77 -35.42 -5.59
CA PRO A 157 9.39 -34.10 -5.10
C PRO A 157 7.87 -34.02 -4.89
N ALA A 158 7.46 -33.43 -3.77
CA ALA A 158 6.07 -33.31 -3.35
C ALA A 158 5.20 -32.64 -4.44
N ARG A 159 4.13 -33.34 -4.84
CA ARG A 159 3.10 -32.82 -5.76
C ARG A 159 2.19 -31.82 -5.05
N ASN A 160 1.95 -30.70 -5.73
CA ASN A 160 0.94 -29.69 -5.39
C ASN A 160 -0.48 -30.29 -5.48
N PRO A 161 -1.26 -30.32 -4.39
CA PRO A 161 -2.59 -30.95 -4.35
C PRO A 161 -3.71 -30.10 -5.00
N PHE A 162 -3.42 -28.91 -5.55
CA PHE A 162 -4.42 -28.01 -6.13
C PHE A 162 -4.28 -27.75 -7.63
N LYS A 163 -3.41 -28.47 -8.35
CA LYS A 163 -3.48 -28.53 -9.82
C LYS A 163 -4.39 -29.69 -10.25
N ALA A 164 -5.68 -29.43 -10.31
CA ALA A 164 -6.61 -30.25 -11.09
C ALA A 164 -6.99 -29.49 -12.36
N GLN A 165 -6.61 -30.06 -13.51
CA GLN A 165 -7.30 -29.84 -14.78
C GLN A 165 -8.75 -30.31 -14.59
N ASN A 166 -9.70 -29.38 -14.52
CA ASN A 166 -11.05 -29.45 -15.12
C ASN A 166 -11.98 -28.43 -14.46
N ASP A 167 -12.68 -27.68 -15.31
CA ASP A 167 -13.86 -26.90 -14.98
C ASP A 167 -14.91 -27.76 -14.27
N ARG A 168 -15.22 -27.42 -13.02
CA ARG A 168 -16.56 -27.58 -12.45
C ARG A 168 -16.86 -26.45 -11.47
N LEU A 169 -17.91 -25.68 -11.77
CA LEU A 169 -18.59 -24.84 -10.78
C LEU A 169 -19.05 -25.71 -9.60
N THR A 170 -18.56 -25.40 -8.40
CA THR A 170 -19.18 -25.85 -7.15
C THR A 170 -19.84 -24.66 -6.49
N SER A 171 -21.16 -24.62 -6.59
CA SER A 171 -22.07 -23.87 -5.72
C SER A 171 -21.88 -24.34 -4.28
N VAL A 172 -21.69 -23.39 -3.34
CA VAL A 172 -21.69 -23.69 -1.90
C VAL A 172 -22.91 -23.03 -1.28
N THR A 173 -23.87 -23.86 -0.90
CA THR A 173 -25.06 -23.53 -0.12
C THR A 173 -24.64 -23.17 1.31
N SER A 174 -25.26 -22.12 1.84
CA SER A 174 -25.03 -21.56 3.17
C SER A 174 -25.24 -22.58 4.30
N SER A 175 -24.30 -22.59 5.25
CA SER A 175 -24.57 -23.00 6.62
C SER A 175 -23.79 -22.09 7.56
N ASN A 176 -24.52 -21.22 8.27
CA ASN A 176 -24.02 -20.32 9.30
C ASN A 176 -23.44 -21.12 10.47
N THR A 177 -22.12 -21.29 10.52
CA THR A 177 -21.42 -21.55 11.79
C THR A 177 -19.99 -21.03 11.67
N VAL A 178 -19.75 -19.83 12.22
CA VAL A 178 -18.43 -19.24 12.35
C VAL A 178 -17.90 -19.55 13.75
N THR A 179 -17.03 -20.55 13.88
CA THR A 179 -16.16 -20.68 15.05
C THR A 179 -14.88 -19.89 14.79
N ARG A 180 -14.76 -18.72 15.42
CA ARG A 180 -13.57 -17.85 15.40
C ARG A 180 -12.79 -17.99 16.73
N PRO A 181 -11.45 -18.11 16.75
CA PRO A 181 -10.68 -18.09 17.98
C PRO A 181 -10.77 -16.71 18.64
N ALA A 182 -10.97 -16.70 19.96
CA ALA A 182 -11.05 -15.49 20.77
C ALA A 182 -9.64 -14.89 21.00
N ALA A 183 -9.35 -13.76 20.36
CA ALA A 183 -8.27 -12.87 20.79
C ALA A 183 -8.81 -11.95 21.91
N ARG A 184 -8.00 -11.75 22.97
CA ARG A 184 -8.35 -11.06 24.21
C ARG A 184 -9.08 -9.73 23.99
N ALA A 185 -10.22 -9.58 24.65
CA ALA A 185 -10.93 -8.32 24.81
C ALA A 185 -10.04 -7.28 25.49
N ARG A 186 -9.68 -6.21 24.77
CA ARG A 186 -9.31 -4.94 25.41
C ARG A 186 -10.60 -4.26 25.85
N ALA A 187 -10.59 -3.72 27.08
CA ALA A 187 -11.71 -2.97 27.63
C ALA A 187 -12.15 -1.88 26.65
N VAL A 188 -13.46 -1.86 26.38
CA VAL A 188 -14.12 -0.95 25.46
C VAL A 188 -13.99 0.47 26.01
N SER A 189 -13.13 1.30 25.40
CA SER A 189 -13.31 2.75 25.51
C SER A 189 -14.49 3.14 24.63
N SER A 190 -15.35 4.00 25.16
CA SER A 190 -16.63 4.48 24.64
C SER A 190 -16.55 5.25 23.31
N ASP A 191 -16.06 4.61 22.25
CA ASP A 191 -16.15 5.19 20.92
C ASP A 191 -16.49 4.10 19.89
N GLU A 192 -17.78 3.77 19.79
CA GLU A 192 -18.37 2.90 18.76
C GLU A 192 -18.31 3.51 17.34
N ARG A 193 -17.53 4.59 17.17
CA ARG A 193 -17.41 5.32 15.91
C ARG A 193 -16.60 4.54 14.89
N VAL A 194 -17.07 4.59 13.64
CA VAL A 194 -16.32 4.09 12.49
C VAL A 194 -15.19 5.08 12.19
N ILE A 195 -13.95 4.62 12.33
CA ILE A 195 -12.77 5.42 12.03
C ILE A 195 -12.48 5.32 10.53
N ILE A 196 -12.59 6.43 9.82
CA ILE A 196 -12.28 6.53 8.40
C ILE A 196 -10.94 7.25 8.24
N ALA A 197 -9.95 6.52 7.71
CA ALA A 197 -8.72 7.13 7.24
C ALA A 197 -8.94 7.80 5.88
N ILE A 198 -8.60 9.07 5.79
CA ILE A 198 -8.75 9.89 4.60
C ILE A 198 -7.34 10.17 4.08
N ASP A 199 -7.02 9.56 2.96
CA ASP A 199 -5.76 9.73 2.29
C ASP A 199 -5.86 10.82 1.22
N ALA A 200 -5.25 11.97 1.49
CA ALA A 200 -5.09 13.02 0.49
C ALA A 200 -3.92 12.62 -0.42
N GLY A 201 -4.20 12.22 -1.67
CA GLY A 201 -3.19 11.79 -2.63
C GLY A 201 -2.07 12.83 -2.80
N HIS A 202 -0.87 12.35 -3.14
CA HIS A 202 0.33 13.19 -3.36
C HIS A 202 0.75 14.01 -2.13
N GLY A 203 1.43 15.15 -2.31
CA GLY A 203 1.83 16.07 -1.24
C GLY A 203 3.32 16.38 -1.22
N GLY A 204 3.66 17.56 -0.72
CA GLY A 204 5.04 18.06 -0.67
C GLY A 204 5.58 18.26 -2.07
N GLN A 205 6.66 17.57 -2.39
CA GLN A 205 7.36 17.67 -3.67
C GLN A 205 6.70 16.81 -4.76
N ASP A 206 5.71 15.99 -4.38
CA ASP A 206 4.83 15.32 -5.32
C ASP A 206 3.58 16.20 -5.57
N PRO A 207 3.54 17.00 -6.66
CA PRO A 207 2.34 17.75 -7.04
C PRO A 207 1.17 16.89 -7.49
N GLY A 208 1.39 15.60 -7.79
CA GLY A 208 0.51 14.80 -8.62
C GLY A 208 0.39 15.37 -10.04
N ALA A 209 -0.72 15.08 -10.69
CA ALA A 209 -1.00 15.62 -12.01
C ALA A 209 -1.18 17.15 -11.96
N ILE A 210 -0.75 17.81 -13.04
CA ILE A 210 -0.86 19.26 -13.20
C ILE A 210 -1.79 19.57 -14.37
N GLY A 211 -2.86 20.30 -14.07
CA GLY A 211 -3.83 20.75 -15.04
C GLY A 211 -3.26 21.79 -16.01
N PRO A 212 -3.88 21.99 -17.19
CA PRO A 212 -3.46 23.00 -18.17
C PRO A 212 -3.34 24.43 -17.63
N GLY A 213 -4.16 24.80 -16.65
CA GLY A 213 -4.13 26.08 -15.94
C GLY A 213 -3.15 26.15 -14.78
N GLY A 214 -2.38 25.08 -14.53
CA GLY A 214 -1.39 25.00 -13.45
C GLY A 214 -1.94 24.48 -12.12
N THR A 215 -3.19 24.01 -12.09
CA THR A 215 -3.77 23.41 -10.88
C THR A 215 -3.03 22.12 -10.54
N GLN A 216 -2.55 21.99 -9.30
CA GLN A 216 -1.84 20.80 -8.84
C GLN A 216 -2.80 19.88 -8.09
N GLU A 217 -2.81 18.60 -8.46
CA GLU A 217 -3.66 17.58 -7.85
C GLU A 217 -3.53 17.55 -6.33
N LYS A 218 -2.31 17.62 -5.76
CA LYS A 218 -2.09 17.61 -4.31
C LYS A 218 -2.89 18.66 -3.52
N ASN A 219 -3.21 19.80 -4.16
CA ASN A 219 -3.95 20.90 -3.57
C ASN A 219 -5.47 20.64 -3.63
N VAL A 220 -5.93 20.03 -4.73
CA VAL A 220 -7.32 19.59 -4.88
C VAL A 220 -7.61 18.47 -3.87
N THR A 221 -6.76 17.45 -3.80
CA THR A 221 -6.97 16.27 -2.97
C THR A 221 -7.01 16.61 -1.48
N ILE A 222 -6.09 17.44 -0.99
CA ILE A 222 -6.09 17.85 0.43
C ILE A 222 -7.30 18.73 0.78
N SER A 223 -7.77 19.56 -0.15
CA SER A 223 -8.92 20.43 0.07
C SER A 223 -10.21 19.61 0.21
N ILE A 224 -10.44 18.66 -0.69
CA ILE A 224 -11.56 17.72 -0.61
C ILE A 224 -11.45 16.85 0.64
N ALA A 225 -10.26 16.32 0.95
CA ALA A 225 -10.03 15.49 2.11
C ALA A 225 -10.34 16.21 3.44
N ARG A 226 -9.99 17.49 3.57
CA ARG A 226 -10.32 18.31 4.74
C ARG A 226 -11.83 18.54 4.88
N LYS A 227 -12.53 18.79 3.77
CA LYS A 227 -14.00 18.92 3.75
C LYS A 227 -14.66 17.61 4.17
N LEU A 228 -14.23 16.48 3.61
CA LEU A 228 -14.70 15.15 4.00
C LEU A 228 -14.46 14.86 5.48
N ARG A 229 -13.28 15.20 6.01
CA ARG A 229 -12.96 15.05 7.43
C ARG A 229 -13.90 15.86 8.31
N ALA A 230 -14.23 17.09 7.91
CA ALA A 230 -15.16 17.93 8.66
C ALA A 230 -16.55 17.29 8.73
N LEU A 231 -17.08 16.82 7.59
CA LEU A 231 -18.37 16.10 7.53
C LEU A 231 -18.37 14.85 8.42
N LEU A 232 -17.32 14.04 8.33
CA LEU A 232 -17.20 12.82 9.13
C LEU A 232 -17.07 13.11 10.64
N ASN A 233 -16.45 14.21 11.03
CA ASN A 233 -16.31 14.55 12.46
C ASN A 233 -17.55 15.27 13.04
N ASP A 234 -18.45 15.75 12.19
CA ASP A 234 -19.75 16.31 12.59
C ASP A 234 -20.81 15.20 12.80
N ASP A 235 -20.65 14.05 12.13
CA ASP A 235 -21.52 12.89 12.35
C ASP A 235 -21.06 12.05 13.56
N PRO A 236 -21.91 11.82 14.58
CA PRO A 236 -21.56 11.00 15.75
C PRO A 236 -21.26 9.53 15.41
N MET A 237 -21.56 9.04 14.21
CA MET A 237 -21.18 7.70 13.74
C MET A 237 -19.70 7.60 13.36
N PHE A 238 -19.03 8.70 13.04
CA PHE A 238 -17.75 8.69 12.35
C PHE A 238 -16.64 9.44 13.08
N LYS A 239 -15.41 9.00 12.82
CA LYS A 239 -14.19 9.74 13.16
C LYS A 239 -13.29 9.78 11.92
N GLY A 240 -13.13 10.95 11.34
CA GLY A 240 -12.23 11.20 10.21
C GLY A 240 -10.80 11.49 10.66
N VAL A 241 -9.86 10.64 10.26
CA VAL A 241 -8.41 10.80 10.49
C VAL A 241 -7.70 10.97 9.14
N MET A 242 -6.71 11.86 9.05
CA MET A 242 -6.00 12.15 7.80
C MET A 242 -4.67 11.39 7.74
N THR A 243 -4.27 10.90 6.55
CA THR A 243 -2.89 10.42 6.37
C THR A 243 -1.90 11.58 6.38
N ARG A 244 -2.27 12.71 5.74
CA ARG A 244 -1.59 14.01 5.82
C ARG A 244 -2.55 15.15 6.05
N ASP A 245 -2.17 16.11 6.88
CA ASP A 245 -2.91 17.34 7.16
C ASP A 245 -2.21 18.61 6.64
N GLY A 246 -1.05 18.47 6.01
CA GLY A 246 -0.26 19.54 5.41
C GLY A 246 0.29 19.20 4.03
N ASP A 247 1.09 20.11 3.48
CA ASP A 247 1.76 19.93 2.19
C ASP A 247 3.14 19.28 2.38
N TYR A 248 3.12 17.98 2.66
CA TYR A 248 4.31 17.15 2.78
C TYR A 248 4.10 15.80 2.11
N PHE A 249 5.19 15.18 1.70
CA PHE A 249 5.18 13.90 1.02
C PHE A 249 4.98 12.75 2.02
N ILE A 250 4.19 11.73 1.65
CA ILE A 250 4.09 10.44 2.34
C ILE A 250 4.25 9.33 1.30
N SER A 251 5.11 8.34 1.59
CA SER A 251 5.26 7.15 0.75
C SER A 251 3.97 6.34 0.67
N VAL A 252 3.80 5.57 -0.41
CA VAL A 252 2.57 4.79 -0.64
C VAL A 252 2.30 3.81 0.50
N MET A 253 3.33 3.16 1.03
CA MET A 253 3.19 2.27 2.21
C MET A 253 2.91 3.04 3.49
N GLY A 254 3.57 4.20 3.69
CA GLY A 254 3.37 5.03 4.88
C GLY A 254 1.93 5.49 5.06
N ARG A 255 1.15 5.64 3.98
CA ARG A 255 -0.29 5.96 4.02
C ARG A 255 -1.11 4.88 4.73
N SER A 256 -0.85 3.61 4.41
CA SER A 256 -1.51 2.47 5.06
C SER A 256 -1.08 2.34 6.53
N ASP A 257 0.19 2.62 6.83
CA ASP A 257 0.69 2.56 8.20
C ASP A 257 0.09 3.63 9.10
N VAL A 258 -0.13 4.84 8.57
CA VAL A 258 -0.87 5.88 9.31
C VAL A 258 -2.29 5.42 9.58
N ALA A 259 -2.99 4.83 8.60
CA ALA A 259 -4.34 4.31 8.80
C ALA A 259 -4.38 3.22 9.90
N ARG A 260 -3.45 2.27 9.89
CA ARG A 260 -3.31 1.24 10.94
C ARG A 260 -3.04 1.84 12.31
N LYS A 261 -2.10 2.78 12.42
CA LYS A 261 -1.77 3.45 13.70
C LYS A 261 -2.96 4.22 14.28
N GLN A 262 -3.84 4.73 13.42
CA GLN A 262 -5.07 5.40 13.83
C GLN A 262 -6.24 4.43 14.10
N ASN A 263 -6.03 3.12 13.96
CA ASN A 263 -7.05 2.07 14.08
C ASN A 263 -8.22 2.27 13.11
N ALA A 264 -7.92 2.70 11.88
CA ALA A 264 -8.95 2.92 10.87
C ALA A 264 -9.69 1.63 10.51
N ASN A 265 -11.02 1.71 10.43
CA ASN A 265 -11.88 0.62 9.95
C ASN A 265 -11.95 0.60 8.41
N PHE A 266 -11.69 1.74 7.78
CA PHE A 266 -11.76 1.90 6.33
C PHE A 266 -10.83 3.02 5.86
N LEU A 267 -10.30 2.91 4.65
CA LEU A 267 -9.46 3.94 4.03
C LEU A 267 -10.07 4.45 2.71
N VAL A 268 -10.16 5.77 2.58
CA VAL A 268 -10.54 6.47 1.35
C VAL A 268 -9.36 7.28 0.87
N SER A 269 -8.78 6.90 -0.27
CA SER A 269 -7.78 7.70 -0.97
C SER A 269 -8.44 8.60 -2.00
N ILE A 270 -8.09 9.88 -2.02
CA ILE A 270 -8.69 10.90 -2.88
C ILE A 270 -7.64 11.40 -3.86
N HIS A 271 -7.96 11.33 -5.15
CA HIS A 271 -7.11 11.68 -6.28
C HIS A 271 -7.87 12.50 -7.34
N ALA A 272 -7.13 13.06 -8.30
CA ALA A 272 -7.68 13.70 -9.49
C ALA A 272 -6.89 13.26 -10.72
N ASP A 273 -7.43 12.22 -11.37
CA ASP A 273 -6.90 11.50 -12.54
C ASP A 273 -6.32 12.40 -13.64
N ALA A 274 -5.48 11.79 -14.46
CA ALA A 274 -4.86 12.40 -15.62
C ALA A 274 -4.85 11.43 -16.80
N ALA A 275 -5.34 11.89 -17.94
CA ALA A 275 -5.34 11.12 -19.17
C ALA A 275 -4.61 11.86 -20.29
N PRO A 276 -3.89 11.15 -21.18
CA PRO A 276 -3.36 11.75 -22.41
C PRO A 276 -4.47 12.35 -23.27
N ASN A 277 -5.65 11.71 -23.28
CA ASN A 277 -6.84 12.25 -23.91
C ASN A 277 -7.48 13.33 -23.01
N ARG A 278 -7.26 14.60 -23.34
CA ARG A 278 -7.80 15.75 -22.60
C ARG A 278 -9.33 15.92 -22.71
N SER A 279 -10.02 15.08 -23.49
CA SER A 279 -11.49 15.03 -23.49
C SER A 279 -12.07 14.03 -22.50
N ALA A 280 -11.25 13.22 -21.82
CA ALA A 280 -11.70 12.36 -20.73
C ALA A 280 -12.34 13.21 -19.62
N THR A 281 -13.47 12.72 -19.10
CA THR A 281 -14.21 13.36 -18.01
C THR A 281 -14.82 12.33 -17.06
N GLY A 282 -15.17 12.82 -15.87
CA GLY A 282 -16.00 12.17 -14.89
C GLY A 282 -15.23 11.45 -13.80
N ALA A 283 -15.86 11.30 -12.64
CA ALA A 283 -15.27 10.61 -11.51
C ALA A 283 -15.25 9.08 -11.73
N SER A 284 -14.36 8.40 -11.02
CA SER A 284 -14.32 6.94 -10.94
C SER A 284 -13.87 6.48 -9.54
N VAL A 285 -14.16 5.22 -9.20
CA VAL A 285 -13.74 4.65 -7.91
C VAL A 285 -13.08 3.31 -8.17
N TRP A 286 -11.92 3.12 -7.56
CA TRP A 286 -11.08 1.95 -7.69
C TRP A 286 -11.03 1.15 -6.40
N VAL A 287 -10.94 -0.16 -6.55
CA VAL A 287 -10.85 -1.14 -5.48
C VAL A 287 -9.71 -2.11 -5.76
N LEU A 288 -9.28 -2.84 -4.73
CA LEU A 288 -8.21 -3.81 -4.85
C LEU A 288 -8.52 -4.91 -5.88
N SER A 289 -7.51 -5.31 -6.65
CA SER A 289 -7.53 -6.47 -7.55
C SER A 289 -6.84 -7.70 -6.93
N ASN A 290 -7.61 -8.76 -6.63
CA ASN A 290 -7.08 -9.97 -6.00
C ASN A 290 -6.04 -10.71 -6.85
N ARG A 291 -6.18 -10.78 -8.18
CA ARG A 291 -5.27 -11.64 -8.99
C ARG A 291 -3.81 -11.19 -8.90
N ARG A 292 -3.59 -9.89 -8.92
CA ARG A 292 -2.24 -9.32 -8.90
C ARG A 292 -1.77 -8.96 -7.49
N ALA A 293 -2.69 -8.65 -6.58
CA ALA A 293 -2.40 -8.65 -5.15
C ALA A 293 -1.87 -10.02 -4.73
N ASN A 294 -2.53 -11.12 -5.13
CA ASN A 294 -2.11 -12.49 -4.79
C ASN A 294 -0.75 -12.88 -5.42
N SER A 295 -0.43 -12.42 -6.64
CA SER A 295 0.87 -12.71 -7.26
C SER A 295 2.03 -11.93 -6.62
N GLU A 296 1.80 -10.66 -6.26
CA GLU A 296 2.79 -9.89 -5.51
C GLU A 296 2.87 -10.38 -4.06
N MET A 297 1.76 -10.86 -3.51
CA MET A 297 1.66 -11.43 -2.17
C MET A 297 2.36 -12.77 -2.04
N ALA A 298 2.33 -13.64 -3.06
CA ALA A 298 3.11 -14.87 -3.05
C ALA A 298 4.61 -14.55 -2.89
N ASN A 299 5.12 -13.55 -3.61
CA ASN A 299 6.48 -13.05 -3.42
C ASN A 299 6.68 -12.40 -2.04
N TRP A 300 5.66 -11.75 -1.47
CA TRP A 300 5.73 -11.17 -0.12
C TRP A 300 5.55 -12.19 1.02
N LEU A 301 4.90 -13.34 0.78
CA LEU A 301 4.74 -14.45 1.73
C LEU A 301 6.02 -15.29 1.78
N GLU A 302 6.71 -15.41 0.64
CA GLU A 302 8.10 -15.89 0.55
C GLU A 302 9.06 -14.96 1.34
N GLU A 303 8.73 -13.67 1.45
CA GLU A 303 9.40 -12.71 2.34
C GLU A 303 8.76 -12.74 3.76
N HIS A 304 9.19 -13.69 4.62
CA HIS A 304 8.64 -13.94 5.98
C HIS A 304 8.37 -12.70 6.86
N GLU A 305 9.01 -11.56 6.58
CA GLU A 305 8.94 -10.32 7.36
C GLU A 305 7.68 -9.47 7.13
N LYS A 306 7.06 -9.57 5.96
CA LYS A 306 5.84 -8.80 5.67
C LYS A 306 4.60 -9.43 6.28
N GLN A 307 4.68 -10.69 6.72
CA GLN A 307 3.55 -11.43 7.27
C GLN A 307 2.96 -10.72 8.51
N SER A 308 3.79 -10.25 9.45
CA SER A 308 3.29 -9.61 10.68
C SER A 308 2.69 -8.22 10.45
N GLU A 309 3.20 -7.46 9.47
CA GLU A 309 2.66 -6.15 9.08
C GLU A 309 1.38 -6.26 8.26
N LEU A 310 1.28 -7.28 7.40
CA LEU A 310 0.11 -7.58 6.59
C LEU A 310 -1.04 -8.15 7.42
N LEU A 311 -0.76 -9.06 8.35
CA LEU A 311 -1.81 -9.74 9.10
C LEU A 311 -2.41 -8.85 10.22
N GLY A 312 -1.84 -7.67 10.48
CA GLY A 312 -2.28 -6.77 11.55
C GLY A 312 -2.33 -7.49 12.90
N GLY A 313 -3.43 -7.32 13.65
CA GLY A 313 -3.63 -8.03 14.93
C GLY A 313 -3.66 -9.57 14.84
N ALA A 314 -3.74 -10.16 13.64
CA ALA A 314 -3.61 -11.60 13.42
C ALA A 314 -2.14 -12.05 13.22
N GLY A 315 -1.23 -11.10 12.96
CA GLY A 315 0.20 -11.36 12.74
C GLY A 315 0.90 -11.89 13.98
N ASP A 316 0.59 -11.35 15.16
CA ASP A 316 1.15 -11.85 16.44
C ASP A 316 0.70 -13.29 16.75
N VAL A 317 -0.51 -13.70 16.33
CA VAL A 317 -1.01 -15.06 16.59
C VAL A 317 -0.39 -16.06 15.62
N LEU A 318 -0.13 -15.63 14.38
CA LEU A 318 0.45 -16.44 13.32
C LEU A 318 1.99 -16.48 13.36
N ALA A 319 2.65 -15.46 13.90
CA ALA A 319 4.09 -15.42 14.13
C ALA A 319 4.54 -16.30 15.31
N ASN A 320 3.65 -16.54 16.30
CA ASN A 320 3.93 -17.37 17.48
C ASN A 320 3.48 -18.84 17.35
N SER A 321 2.73 -19.16 16.30
CA SER A 321 2.44 -20.54 15.90
C SER A 321 3.56 -20.95 14.93
N GLN A 322 4.06 -22.19 14.95
CA GLN A 322 5.03 -22.63 13.94
C GLN A 322 4.53 -22.22 12.55
N SER A 323 5.28 -21.34 11.88
CA SER A 323 4.83 -20.47 10.80
C SER A 323 4.47 -21.30 9.56
N ASP A 324 3.27 -21.90 9.55
CA ASP A 324 2.77 -22.62 8.39
C ASP A 324 2.46 -21.60 7.29
N PRO A 325 3.26 -21.53 6.22
CA PRO A 325 3.05 -20.55 5.15
C PRO A 325 1.68 -20.71 4.49
N TYR A 326 1.12 -21.92 4.50
CA TYR A 326 -0.21 -22.19 3.95
C TYR A 326 -1.33 -21.61 4.82
N LEU A 327 -1.17 -21.62 6.15
CA LEU A 327 -2.12 -21.00 7.08
C LEU A 327 -2.10 -19.48 6.96
N SER A 328 -0.90 -18.87 6.95
CA SER A 328 -0.74 -17.42 6.75
C SER A 328 -1.33 -16.97 5.41
N GLN A 329 -1.07 -17.73 4.35
CA GLN A 329 -1.63 -17.47 3.03
C GLN A 329 -3.17 -17.55 3.02
N ALA A 330 -3.75 -18.58 3.64
CA ALA A 330 -5.20 -18.73 3.71
C ALA A 330 -5.86 -17.57 4.49
N VAL A 331 -5.26 -17.12 5.60
CA VAL A 331 -5.78 -15.98 6.38
C VAL A 331 -5.70 -14.69 5.56
N LEU A 332 -4.59 -14.44 4.86
CA LEU A 332 -4.45 -13.28 3.99
C LEU A 332 -5.43 -13.31 2.83
N ASP A 333 -5.63 -14.46 2.18
CA ASP A 333 -6.60 -14.62 1.10
C ASP A 333 -8.03 -14.30 1.59
N LEU A 334 -8.38 -14.74 2.80
CA LEU A 334 -9.65 -14.40 3.44
C LEU A 334 -9.78 -12.90 3.76
N GLN A 335 -8.71 -12.28 4.28
CA GLN A 335 -8.66 -10.85 4.57
C GLN A 335 -8.78 -10.01 3.30
N PHE A 336 -8.04 -10.33 2.24
CA PHE A 336 -8.14 -9.65 0.95
C PHE A 336 -9.51 -9.84 0.31
N GLY A 337 -10.06 -11.07 0.35
CA GLY A 337 -11.42 -11.32 -0.12
C GLY A 337 -12.47 -10.51 0.63
N HIS A 338 -12.29 -10.32 1.94
CA HIS A 338 -13.14 -9.43 2.75
C HIS A 338 -12.94 -7.95 2.39
N SER A 339 -11.70 -7.47 2.41
CA SER A 339 -11.31 -6.09 2.07
C SER A 339 -11.81 -5.67 0.70
N GLN A 340 -11.66 -6.53 -0.31
CA GLN A 340 -12.16 -6.29 -1.66
C GLN A 340 -13.70 -6.19 -1.70
N ARG A 341 -14.42 -7.11 -1.04
CA ARG A 341 -15.89 -7.10 -1.02
C ARG A 341 -16.42 -5.82 -0.37
N VAL A 342 -15.92 -5.50 0.82
CA VAL A 342 -16.29 -4.28 1.54
C VAL A 342 -15.94 -3.05 0.72
N GLY A 343 -14.73 -3.00 0.14
CA GLY A 343 -14.32 -1.92 -0.75
C GLY A 343 -15.25 -1.75 -1.96
N TYR A 344 -15.66 -2.85 -2.59
CA TYR A 344 -16.59 -2.84 -3.73
C TYR A 344 -17.98 -2.31 -3.37
N ASP A 345 -18.53 -2.74 -2.24
CA ASP A 345 -19.85 -2.32 -1.78
C ASP A 345 -19.85 -0.84 -1.37
N VAL A 346 -18.82 -0.38 -0.67
CA VAL A 346 -18.63 1.05 -0.37
C VAL A 346 -18.44 1.85 -1.65
N ALA A 347 -17.58 1.40 -2.57
CA ALA A 347 -17.35 2.07 -3.85
C ALA A 347 -18.64 2.22 -4.67
N THR A 348 -19.50 1.21 -4.65
CA THR A 348 -20.81 1.25 -5.32
C THR A 348 -21.71 2.34 -4.73
N ASN A 349 -21.74 2.45 -3.39
CA ASN A 349 -22.48 3.51 -2.71
C ASN A 349 -21.91 4.90 -3.03
N VAL A 350 -20.58 5.05 -3.02
CA VAL A 350 -19.90 6.32 -3.35
C VAL A 350 -20.15 6.72 -4.81
N ILE A 351 -20.02 5.80 -5.77
CA ILE A 351 -20.33 6.06 -7.19
C ILE A 351 -21.78 6.54 -7.34
N SER A 352 -22.74 5.93 -6.64
CA SER A 352 -24.15 6.33 -6.73
C SER A 352 -24.40 7.79 -6.30
N GLN A 353 -23.61 8.31 -5.37
CA GLN A 353 -23.68 9.70 -4.94
C GLN A 353 -22.92 10.62 -5.89
N LEU A 354 -21.74 10.22 -6.35
CA LEU A 354 -20.95 10.99 -7.32
C LEU A 354 -21.70 11.19 -8.66
N GLN A 355 -22.50 10.22 -9.08
CA GLN A 355 -23.39 10.32 -10.26
C GLN A 355 -24.38 11.49 -10.20
N ARG A 356 -24.69 11.98 -8.99
CA ARG A 356 -25.61 13.11 -8.79
C ARG A 356 -24.90 14.45 -8.87
N VAL A 357 -23.57 14.46 -8.74
CA VAL A 357 -22.73 15.66 -8.77
C VAL A 357 -22.28 15.96 -10.20
N GLY A 358 -21.87 14.93 -10.95
CA GLY A 358 -21.33 15.12 -12.29
C GLY A 358 -21.24 13.84 -13.11
N ALA A 359 -20.47 13.92 -14.20
CA ALA A 359 -20.22 12.77 -15.05
C ALA A 359 -19.45 11.68 -14.29
N ILE A 360 -19.69 10.42 -14.67
CA ILE A 360 -18.94 9.28 -14.18
C ILE A 360 -18.23 8.62 -15.35
N HIS A 361 -16.91 8.48 -15.22
CA HIS A 361 -16.08 7.81 -16.21
C HIS A 361 -16.35 6.30 -16.22
N LYS A 362 -16.48 5.70 -15.03
CA LYS A 362 -16.70 4.26 -14.82
C LYS A 362 -17.89 4.04 -13.91
N ARG A 363 -18.98 3.51 -14.46
CA ARG A 363 -20.25 3.33 -13.74
C ARG A 363 -20.22 2.24 -12.66
N ARG A 364 -19.13 1.47 -12.59
CA ARG A 364 -18.89 0.42 -11.60
C ARG A 364 -17.50 0.61 -11.01
N PRO A 365 -17.25 0.09 -9.79
CA PRO A 365 -15.90 0.07 -9.23
C PRO A 365 -14.94 -0.68 -10.16
N GLU A 366 -13.79 -0.09 -10.42
CA GLU A 366 -12.73 -0.71 -11.22
C GLU A 366 -11.69 -1.38 -10.32
N HIS A 367 -11.13 -2.49 -10.76
CA HIS A 367 -10.12 -3.23 -9.99
C HIS A 367 -8.71 -2.83 -10.42
N ALA A 368 -7.89 -2.39 -9.46
CA ALA A 368 -6.49 -2.06 -9.72
C ALA A 368 -5.55 -2.56 -8.60
N SER A 369 -4.26 -2.60 -8.92
CA SER A 369 -3.19 -2.97 -7.99
C SER A 369 -2.43 -1.73 -7.53
N LEU A 370 -3.18 -0.77 -7.00
CA LEU A 370 -2.65 0.50 -6.50
C LEU A 370 -2.10 0.30 -5.09
N GLY A 371 -0.88 0.75 -4.82
CA GLY A 371 -0.19 0.44 -3.57
C GLY A 371 -0.95 0.87 -2.31
N VAL A 372 -1.69 1.99 -2.36
CA VAL A 372 -2.53 2.46 -1.24
C VAL A 372 -3.73 1.54 -0.95
N LEU A 373 -4.16 0.74 -1.93
CA LEU A 373 -5.26 -0.22 -1.79
C LEU A 373 -4.79 -1.61 -1.35
N ARG A 374 -3.48 -1.82 -1.22
CA ARG A 374 -2.90 -3.16 -0.94
C ARG A 374 -2.96 -3.57 0.52
N SER A 375 -3.58 -2.79 1.39
CA SER A 375 -3.78 -3.17 2.79
C SER A 375 -4.76 -4.35 2.91
N PRO A 376 -4.32 -5.56 3.33
CA PRO A 376 -5.24 -6.70 3.51
C PRO A 376 -6.22 -6.52 4.66
N ASP A 377 -5.79 -5.83 5.72
CA ASP A 377 -6.52 -5.70 6.99
C ASP A 377 -7.41 -4.45 7.06
N ILE A 378 -7.22 -3.47 6.16
CA ILE A 378 -8.05 -2.27 6.06
C ILE A 378 -8.72 -2.21 4.69
N PRO A 379 -10.05 -2.44 4.60
CA PRO A 379 -10.81 -2.22 3.38
C PRO A 379 -10.62 -0.79 2.86
N SER A 380 -10.37 -0.67 1.55
CA SER A 380 -9.91 0.59 0.97
C SER A 380 -10.52 0.87 -0.41
N ILE A 381 -10.75 2.15 -0.72
CA ILE A 381 -11.09 2.64 -2.07
C ILE A 381 -10.17 3.79 -2.46
N LEU A 382 -9.99 3.99 -3.77
CA LEU A 382 -9.40 5.20 -4.33
C LEU A 382 -10.48 5.90 -5.18
N VAL A 383 -10.78 7.15 -4.85
CA VAL A 383 -11.75 7.99 -5.55
C VAL A 383 -10.99 8.95 -6.45
N GLU A 384 -11.14 8.76 -7.76
CA GLU A 384 -10.73 9.73 -8.76
C GLU A 384 -11.87 10.73 -8.95
N THR A 385 -11.63 11.98 -8.54
CA THR A 385 -12.67 13.01 -8.47
C THR A 385 -13.03 13.63 -9.83
N GLY A 386 -12.20 13.39 -10.84
CA GLY A 386 -12.30 13.88 -12.21
C GLY A 386 -10.91 13.95 -12.85
N PHE A 387 -10.84 14.26 -14.15
CA PHE A 387 -9.59 14.37 -14.89
C PHE A 387 -9.03 15.79 -14.84
N ILE A 388 -8.00 16.05 -14.01
CA ILE A 388 -7.37 17.37 -13.90
C ILE A 388 -6.74 17.84 -15.23
N THR A 389 -6.42 16.89 -16.13
CA THR A 389 -5.92 17.18 -17.48
C THR A 389 -6.96 17.80 -18.43
N ASN A 390 -8.25 17.73 -18.08
CA ASN A 390 -9.37 18.30 -18.82
C ASN A 390 -9.64 19.74 -18.36
N ASN A 391 -9.66 20.71 -19.28
CA ASN A 391 -9.85 22.13 -18.94
C ASN A 391 -11.18 22.45 -18.21
N GLY A 392 -12.25 21.70 -18.51
CA GLY A 392 -13.55 21.88 -17.86
C GLY A 392 -13.51 21.36 -16.43
N GLU A 393 -12.99 20.14 -16.25
CA GLU A 393 -12.89 19.52 -14.93
C GLU A 393 -11.84 20.18 -14.06
N GLU A 394 -10.71 20.68 -14.59
CA GLU A 394 -9.74 21.46 -13.83
C GLU A 394 -10.40 22.66 -13.13
N ARG A 395 -11.26 23.39 -13.84
CA ARG A 395 -11.99 24.54 -13.28
C ARG A 395 -12.97 24.12 -12.18
N LEU A 396 -13.62 22.96 -12.35
CA LEU A 396 -14.49 22.40 -11.32
C LEU A 396 -13.67 21.93 -10.12
N LEU A 397 -12.60 21.18 -10.32
CA LEU A 397 -11.70 20.70 -9.27
C LEU A 397 -11.04 21.84 -8.50
N GLY A 398 -10.80 22.99 -9.14
CA GLY A 398 -10.33 24.22 -8.48
C GLY A 398 -11.41 25.02 -7.74
N SER A 399 -12.69 24.66 -7.89
CA SER A 399 -13.82 25.35 -7.25
C SER A 399 -14.13 24.78 -5.86
N ASP A 400 -14.21 25.66 -4.86
CA ASP A 400 -14.57 25.29 -3.48
C ASP A 400 -15.94 24.61 -3.38
N SER A 401 -16.92 25.06 -4.19
CA SER A 401 -18.27 24.51 -4.19
C SER A 401 -18.34 23.10 -4.76
N TYR A 402 -17.59 22.83 -5.83
CA TYR A 402 -17.53 21.49 -6.43
C TYR A 402 -16.74 20.53 -5.52
N GLN A 403 -15.65 20.99 -4.91
CA GLN A 403 -14.93 20.22 -3.89
C GLN A 403 -15.83 19.83 -2.71
N GLN A 404 -16.72 20.73 -2.27
CA GLN A 404 -17.72 20.43 -1.25
C GLN A 404 -18.71 19.37 -1.73
N GLN A 405 -19.26 19.49 -2.95
CA GLN A 405 -20.18 18.50 -3.52
C GLN A 405 -19.55 17.10 -3.61
N ILE A 406 -18.27 17.01 -3.98
CA ILE A 406 -17.53 15.75 -4.01
C ILE A 406 -17.36 15.19 -2.60
N ALA A 407 -16.97 16.02 -1.62
CA ALA A 407 -16.85 15.60 -0.23
C ALA A 407 -18.19 15.10 0.34
N ASP A 408 -19.29 15.81 0.06
CA ASP A 408 -20.64 15.41 0.44
C ASP A 408 -21.03 14.07 -0.21
N ALA A 409 -20.70 13.86 -1.48
CA ALA A 409 -20.99 12.61 -2.18
C ALA A 409 -20.23 11.42 -1.58
N ILE A 410 -18.94 11.58 -1.27
CA ILE A 410 -18.14 10.54 -0.62
C ILE A 410 -18.70 10.25 0.78
N TYR A 411 -18.96 11.29 1.58
CA TYR A 411 -19.55 11.17 2.91
C TYR A 411 -20.90 10.41 2.88
N ASN A 412 -21.82 10.81 2.00
CA ASN A 412 -23.12 10.15 1.89
C ASN A 412 -22.97 8.69 1.44
N GLY A 413 -22.01 8.38 0.56
CA GLY A 413 -21.70 7.01 0.16
C GLY A 413 -21.22 6.14 1.34
N LEU A 414 -20.30 6.68 2.16
CA LEU A 414 -19.84 6.04 3.39
C LEU A 414 -20.98 5.85 4.39
N ARG A 415 -21.77 6.92 4.64
CA ARG A 415 -22.87 6.90 5.59
C ARG A 415 -23.93 5.86 5.21
N ASN A 416 -24.30 5.78 3.94
CA ASN A 416 -25.26 4.79 3.45
C ASN A 416 -24.76 3.36 3.69
N TYR A 417 -23.48 3.09 3.42
CA TYR A 417 -22.91 1.77 3.64
C TYR A 417 -22.86 1.40 5.13
N PHE A 418 -22.27 2.26 5.99
CA PHE A 418 -22.08 1.95 7.41
C PHE A 418 -23.36 2.06 8.24
N ALA A 419 -24.39 2.77 7.76
CA ALA A 419 -25.74 2.68 8.34
C ALA A 419 -26.36 1.29 8.16
N ALA A 420 -26.17 0.70 6.98
CA ALA A 420 -26.68 -0.63 6.66
C ALA A 420 -25.79 -1.76 7.23
N HIS A 421 -24.53 -1.46 7.51
CA HIS A 421 -23.54 -2.39 8.04
C HIS A 421 -22.85 -1.82 9.30
N PRO A 422 -23.55 -1.69 10.44
CA PRO A 422 -22.93 -1.27 11.68
C PRO A 422 -21.75 -2.17 12.05
N LEU A 423 -20.71 -1.60 12.67
CA LEU A 423 -19.59 -2.40 13.18
C LEU A 423 -20.13 -3.44 14.16
N GLN A 424 -19.93 -4.73 13.88
CA GLN A 424 -20.30 -5.77 14.83
C GLN A 424 -19.33 -5.73 16.01
N SER A 425 -19.79 -5.27 17.17
CA SER A 425 -19.08 -5.45 18.43
C SER A 425 -18.85 -6.95 18.67
N ALA A 426 -17.63 -7.33 19.03
CA ALA A 426 -17.36 -8.71 19.43
C ALA A 426 -18.32 -9.11 20.58
N PRO A 427 -18.86 -10.34 20.60
CA PRO A 427 -19.77 -10.76 21.66
C PRO A 427 -19.12 -10.56 23.03
N GLN A 428 -19.76 -9.79 23.91
CA GLN A 428 -19.38 -9.76 25.32
C GLN A 428 -19.59 -11.18 25.85
N GLY A 429 -18.53 -11.80 26.38
CA GLY A 429 -18.59 -13.13 26.96
C GLY A 429 -19.53 -13.14 28.16
N GLY A 430 -20.80 -13.46 27.93
CA GLY A 430 -21.72 -13.87 29.00
C GLY A 430 -21.21 -15.16 29.62
N ALA A 431 -21.19 -15.23 30.95
CA ALA A 431 -20.77 -16.40 31.71
C ALA A 431 -21.49 -17.65 31.18
N GLY A 432 -20.72 -18.56 30.57
CA GLY A 432 -21.24 -19.83 30.10
C GLY A 432 -21.77 -20.63 31.29
N GLN A 433 -23.09 -20.85 31.32
CA GLN A 433 -23.66 -21.95 32.07
C GLN A 433 -23.13 -23.25 31.46
N THR A 434 -22.30 -23.94 32.23
CA THR A 434 -21.81 -25.28 31.90
C THR A 434 -22.98 -26.27 31.95
N ALA A 435 -23.52 -26.63 30.78
CA ALA A 435 -24.38 -27.81 30.68
C ALA A 435 -23.48 -29.05 30.82
N SER A 436 -23.57 -29.72 31.98
CA SER A 436 -22.91 -30.99 32.23
C SER A 436 -23.61 -32.08 31.43
N ALA A 437 -22.89 -32.74 30.53
CA ALA A 437 -23.41 -33.88 29.79
C ALA A 437 -23.47 -35.11 30.71
N ALA A 438 -24.68 -35.51 31.09
CA ALA A 438 -24.92 -36.79 31.74
C ALA A 438 -24.73 -37.94 30.73
N LEU A 439 -23.90 -38.91 31.08
CA LEU A 439 -23.71 -40.16 30.32
C LEU A 439 -24.99 -41.01 30.38
N PRO A 440 -25.42 -41.64 29.28
CA PRO A 440 -26.60 -42.51 29.27
C PRO A 440 -26.31 -43.82 30.01
N GLY A 441 -27.10 -44.11 31.05
CA GLY A 441 -27.09 -45.35 31.80
C GLY A 441 -27.96 -46.45 31.18
N ASP A 442 -27.62 -47.69 31.53
CA ASP A 442 -28.20 -48.98 31.17
C ASP A 442 -29.73 -49.02 30.99
N MET A 443 -30.17 -49.66 29.90
CA MET A 443 -31.52 -50.22 29.80
C MET A 443 -31.49 -51.71 30.16
N SER A 444 -32.02 -52.03 31.34
CA SER A 444 -32.41 -53.38 31.74
C SER A 444 -33.70 -53.79 31.02
N ALA A 445 -33.71 -55.01 30.48
CA ALA A 445 -34.88 -55.66 29.90
C ALA A 445 -35.80 -56.26 30.99
N THR A 446 -37.11 -56.02 30.89
CA THR A 446 -38.19 -56.93 31.33
C THR A 446 -39.49 -56.56 30.60
N ASN A 447 -39.90 -57.38 29.63
CA ASN A 447 -41.04 -58.29 29.76
C ASN A 447 -41.05 -59.29 28.61
#